data_AF-A0A9E0J2S6-F1
#
_entry.id   AF-A0A9E0J2S6-F1
#
_cell.length_a   1.000
_cell.length_b   1.000
_cell.length_c   1.000
_cell.angle_alpha   90.00
_cell.angle_beta   90.00
_cell.angle_gamma   90.00
#
_symmetry.space_group_name_H-M   'P 1'
#
loop_
_entity.id
_entity.type
_entity.pdbx_description
1 polymer ?
#
loop_
_entity_poly.entity_id
_entity_poly.type
_entity_poly.pdbx_seq_one_letter_code
_entity_poly.pdbx_strand_id
1 'polypeptide(L)' 'MAYSIDSKVGELLDNAAPRAVIDNLMPELATNPQIGMARGMSLKMIAGFSGGKITKEMLAAVNDELQKL' A
#
# COMPACT_ATOMS: atom_id res chain seq x y z
N MET A 1 9.38 -9.96 -10.60
CA MET A 1 9.20 -9.68 -9.15
C MET A 1 7.72 -9.46 -8.94
N ALA A 2 7.08 -10.19 -8.01
CA ALA A 2 5.68 -9.95 -7.67
C ALA A 2 5.58 -8.81 -6.64
N TYR A 3 4.60 -7.92 -6.78
CA TYR A 3 4.34 -6.86 -5.81
C TYR A 3 3.68 -7.44 -4.56
N SER A 4 4.00 -6.91 -3.38
CA SER A 4 3.39 -7.34 -2.12
C SER A 4 3.36 -6.22 -1.10
N ILE A 5 2.75 -6.47 0.06
CA ILE A 5 2.71 -5.53 1.18
C ILE A 5 4.09 -5.24 1.80
N ASP A 6 5.09 -6.07 1.49
CA ASP A 6 6.48 -5.86 1.90
C ASP A 6 7.25 -4.99 0.89
N SER A 7 6.71 -4.76 -0.32
CA SER A 7 7.25 -3.81 -1.29
C SER A 7 7.15 -2.37 -0.78
N LYS A 8 8.05 -1.51 -1.25
CA LYS A 8 8.03 -0.09 -0.89
C LYS A 8 6.76 0.57 -1.44
N VAL A 9 6.10 1.39 -0.63
CA VAL A 9 4.92 2.15 -1.06
C VAL A 9 5.26 3.03 -2.27
N GLY A 10 6.48 3.56 -2.34
CA GLY A 10 6.95 4.30 -3.51
C GLY A 10 6.85 3.47 -4.78
N GLU A 11 7.40 2.26 -4.78
CA GLU A 11 7.34 1.35 -5.92
C GLU A 11 5.90 0.98 -6.29
N LEU A 12 5.03 0.76 -5.30
CA LEU A 12 3.63 0.45 -5.56
C LEU A 12 2.87 1.64 -6.18
N LEU A 13 3.18 2.88 -5.78
CA LEU A 13 2.52 4.08 -6.29
C LEU A 13 3.11 4.58 -7.61
N ASP A 14 4.36 4.25 -7.92
CA ASP A 14 5.03 4.60 -9.17
C ASP A 14 4.59 3.70 -10.34
N ASN A 15 3.93 2.57 -10.07
CA ASN A 15 3.43 1.64 -11.07
C ASN A 15 1.89 1.70 -11.17
N ALA A 16 1.36 1.80 -12.39
CA ALA A 16 -0.08 1.99 -12.61
C ALA A 16 -0.96 0.85 -12.07
N ALA A 17 -0.51 -0.41 -12.22
CA ALA A 17 -1.28 -1.58 -11.80
C ALA A 17 -1.40 -1.70 -10.26
N PRO A 18 -0.31 -1.75 -9.48
CA PRO A 18 -0.41 -1.79 -8.01
C PRO A 18 -1.01 -0.50 -7.43
N ARG A 19 -0.82 0.65 -8.07
CA ARG A 19 -1.49 1.90 -7.68
C ARG A 19 -3.00 1.80 -7.74
N ALA A 20 -3.56 1.21 -8.80
CA ALA A 20 -5.01 1.04 -8.91
C ALA A 20 -5.57 0.15 -7.79
N VAL A 21 -4.84 -0.88 -7.36
CA VAL A 21 -5.21 -1.72 -6.21
C VAL A 21 -5.23 -0.90 -4.92
N ILE A 22 -4.18 -0.11 -4.68
CA ILE A 22 -4.08 0.77 -3.51
C ILE A 22 -5.17 1.84 -3.52
N ASP A 23 -5.44 2.50 -4.65
CA ASP A 23 -6.44 3.56 -4.72
C ASP A 23 -7.87 3.01 -4.50
N ASN A 24 -8.15 1.76 -4.91
CA ASN A 24 -9.43 1.11 -4.66
C ASN A 24 -9.62 0.69 -3.20
N LEU A 25 -8.60 0.13 -2.57
CA LEU A 25 -8.71 -0.44 -1.22
C LEU A 25 -8.28 0.53 -0.12
N MET A 26 -7.36 1.43 -0.40
CA MET A 26 -6.70 2.35 0.55
C MET A 26 -6.50 3.76 -0.06
N PRO A 27 -7.55 4.44 -0.53
CA PRO A 27 -7.44 5.76 -1.17
C PRO A 27 -6.78 6.80 -0.25
N GLU A 28 -7.02 6.70 1.07
CA GLU A 28 -6.43 7.59 2.07
C GLU A 28 -4.90 7.50 2.17
N LEU A 29 -4.29 6.38 1.72
CA LEU A 29 -2.85 6.21 1.73
C LEU A 29 -2.18 7.18 0.74
N ALA A 30 -2.65 7.20 -0.51
CA ALA A 30 -2.09 8.01 -1.57
C ALA A 30 -2.33 9.51 -1.34
N THR A 31 -3.44 9.87 -0.69
CA THR A 31 -3.78 11.26 -0.35
C THR A 31 -3.20 11.72 0.98
N ASN A 32 -2.47 10.87 1.70
CA ASN A 32 -1.91 11.22 3.00
C ASN A 32 -0.83 12.30 2.86
N PRO A 33 -0.85 13.39 3.64
CA PRO A 33 0.21 14.42 3.60
C PRO A 33 1.60 13.86 3.91
N GLN A 34 1.70 12.72 4.61
CA GLN A 34 2.95 12.03 4.93
C GLN A 34 3.35 11.00 3.86
N ILE A 35 2.69 10.97 2.70
CA ILE A 35 2.99 9.99 1.64
C ILE A 35 4.44 10.06 1.20
N GLY A 36 5.06 11.25 1.20
CA GLY A 36 6.48 11.41 0.90
C GLY A 36 7.40 10.57 1.81
N MET A 37 7.08 10.49 3.11
CA MET A 37 7.80 9.61 4.06
C MET A 37 7.39 8.15 3.85
N ALA A 38 6.10 7.90 3.62
CA ALA A 38 5.56 6.55 3.42
C ALA A 38 6.19 5.83 2.22
N ARG A 39 6.52 6.57 1.16
CA ARG A 39 7.14 6.02 -0.06
C ARG A 39 8.48 5.30 0.20
N GLY A 40 9.20 5.70 1.24
CA GLY A 40 10.46 5.04 1.64
C GLY A 40 10.28 3.75 2.44
N MET A 41 9.07 3.47 2.92
CA MET A 41 8.73 2.32 3.78
C MET A 41 7.87 1.30 3.04
N SER A 42 7.74 0.09 3.60
CA SER A 42 6.83 -0.93 3.08
C SER A 42 5.38 -0.68 3.50
N LEU A 43 4.42 -1.14 2.72
CA LEU A 43 2.99 -0.94 3.02
C LEU A 43 2.61 -1.52 4.39
N LYS A 44 3.14 -2.71 4.73
CA LYS A 44 2.96 -3.36 6.02
C LYS A 44 3.44 -2.51 7.19
N MET A 45 4.56 -1.81 7.02
CA MET A 45 5.10 -0.91 8.03
C MET A 45 4.17 0.30 8.22
N ILE A 46 3.70 0.90 7.12
CA ILE A 46 2.75 2.02 7.17
C ILE A 46 1.42 1.62 7.82
N ALA A 47 0.94 0.41 7.58
CA ALA A 47 -0.24 -0.09 8.24
C ALA A 47 -0.11 -0.11 9.77
N GLY A 48 1.06 -0.48 10.29
CA GLY A 48 1.36 -0.40 11.73
C GLY A 48 1.36 1.04 12.26
N PHE A 49 1.87 1.98 11.46
CA PHE A 49 1.86 3.43 11.81
C PHE A 49 0.50 4.09 11.63
N SER A 50 -0.42 3.47 10.90
CA SER A 50 -1.74 4.05 10.58
C SER A 50 -2.68 4.18 11.80
N GLY A 51 -2.31 3.60 12.95
CA GLY A 51 -3.12 3.65 14.17
C GLY A 51 -4.45 2.89 14.06
N GLY A 52 -4.51 1.87 13.19
CA GLY A 52 -5.72 1.08 12.95
C GLY A 52 -6.57 1.54 11.77
N LYS A 53 -6.17 2.58 11.03
CA LYS A 53 -6.84 2.98 9.78
C LYS A 53 -6.68 1.94 8.68
N ILE A 54 -5.52 1.29 8.62
CA ILE A 54 -5.29 0.15 7.73
C ILE A 54 -5.49 -1.11 8.54
N THR A 55 -6.62 -1.78 8.31
CA THR A 55 -6.93 -3.04 8.99
C THR A 55 -6.15 -4.20 8.37
N LYS A 56 -6.06 -5.32 9.12
CA LYS A 56 -5.43 -6.56 8.62
C LYS A 56 -6.14 -7.11 7.39
N GLU A 57 -7.46 -6.96 7.31
CA GLU A 57 -8.28 -7.42 6.19
C GLU A 57 -7.99 -6.61 4.93
N MET A 58 -7.89 -5.27 5.05
CA MET A 58 -7.50 -4.42 3.92
C MET A 58 -6.09 -4.74 3.44
N LEU A 59 -5.15 -4.96 4.37
CA LEU A 59 -3.78 -5.38 4.04
C LEU A 59 -3.75 -6.72 3.30
N ALA A 60 -4.53 -7.70 3.76
CA ALA A 60 -4.61 -9.00 3.13
C ALA A 60 -5.21 -8.91 1.72
N ALA A 61 -6.30 -8.14 1.56
CA ALA A 61 -6.93 -7.91 0.27
C ALA A 61 -5.97 -7.21 -0.71
N VAL A 62 -5.25 -6.17 -0.27
CA VAL A 62 -4.23 -5.52 -1.10
C VAL A 62 -3.13 -6.51 -1.46
N ASN A 63 -2.64 -7.31 -0.52
CA ASN A 63 -1.59 -8.29 -0.81
C ASN A 63 -2.04 -9.31 -1.87
N ASP A 64 -3.26 -9.83 -1.74
CA ASP A 64 -3.81 -10.82 -2.66
C ASP A 64 -3.94 -10.25 -4.08
N GLU A 65 -4.45 -9.03 -4.21
CA GLU A 65 -4.56 -8.34 -5.50
C GLU A 65 -3.18 -8.01 -6.09
N LEU A 66 -2.23 -7.53 -5.27
CA LEU A 66 -0.87 -7.24 -5.71
C LEU A 66 -0.12 -8.49 -6.21
N GLN A 67 -0.40 -9.66 -5.63
CA GLN A 67 0.20 -10.94 -6.04
C GLN A 67 -0.38 -11.49 -7.34
N LYS A 68 -1.55 -10.99 -7.78
CA LYS A 68 -2.18 -11.37 -9.06
C LYS A 68 -1.67 -10.54 -10.24
N LEU A 69 -0.92 -9.46 -9.98
CA LEU A 69 -0.29 -8.60 -10.99
C LEU A 69 1.07 -9.15 -11.44
#